data_AF-A0A3N4P1Y7-F1
#
_entry.id   AF-A0A3N4P1Y7-F1
#
_cell.length_a   1.000
_cell.length_b   1.000
_cell.length_c   1.000
_cell.angle_alpha   90.00
_cell.angle_beta   90.00
_cell.angle_gamma   90.00
#
_symmetry.space_group_name_H-M   'P 1'
#
loop_
_entity.id
_entity.type
_entity.pdbx_description
1 polymer ?
#
loop_
_entity_poly.entity_id
_entity_poly.type
_entity_poly.pdbx_seq_one_letter_code
_entity_poly.pdbx_strand_id
1 'polypeptide(L)'
;MQKISYISKIRVRFNETDPLGIVWHGNYITYFEDGREAFGRVHGISYLDIKKNGFATPIVKSSCEHKLPLKYGDIATIETTFVDSPAAKMNFTYKIFNPEGKLVCTGETVQVFTDNKGELCLTIPKFFAAWKQKVGINFP
;
A
#
# COMPACT_ATOMS: atom_id res chain seq x y z
N MET A 1 8.01 -16.16 -9.51
CA MET A 1 8.34 -15.13 -8.49
C MET A 1 7.41 -15.29 -7.30
N GLN A 2 7.94 -15.23 -6.08
CA GLN A 2 7.13 -15.35 -4.87
C GLN A 2 6.27 -14.10 -4.70
N LYS A 3 4.96 -14.28 -4.54
CA LYS A 3 4.02 -13.19 -4.25
C LYS A 3 4.15 -12.84 -2.77
N ILE A 4 4.51 -11.59 -2.46
CA ILE A 4 4.59 -11.09 -1.09
C ILE A 4 3.36 -10.21 -0.86
N SER A 5 2.46 -10.66 0.01
CA SER A 5 1.21 -9.98 0.27
C SER A 5 0.81 -10.06 1.75
N TYR A 6 -0.04 -9.13 2.17
CA TYR A 6 -0.63 -9.12 3.50
C TYR A 6 -2.10 -8.74 3.41
N ILE A 7 -2.92 -9.36 4.27
CA ILE A 7 -4.35 -9.08 4.37
C ILE A 7 -4.61 -8.33 5.67
N SER A 8 -5.26 -7.18 5.55
CA SER A 8 -5.72 -6.37 6.67
C SER A 8 -7.22 -6.13 6.57
N LYS A 9 -7.84 -5.68 7.67
CA LYS A 9 -9.26 -5.34 7.73
C LYS A 9 -9.43 -3.90 8.18
N ILE A 10 -10.41 -3.22 7.61
CA ILE A 10 -10.83 -1.88 8.03
C ILE A 10 -12.33 -1.88 8.27
N ARG A 11 -12.77 -1.03 9.21
CA ARG A 11 -14.19 -0.76 9.41
C ARG A 11 -14.51 0.60 8.84
N VAL A 12 -15.45 0.65 7.90
CA VAL A 12 -15.90 1.89 7.29
C VAL A 12 -16.55 2.79 8.34
N ARG A 13 -16.03 4.01 8.48
CA ARG A 13 -16.48 4.99 9.46
C ARG A 13 -17.55 5.89 8.87
N PHE A 14 -18.38 6.47 9.73
CA PHE A 14 -19.50 7.32 9.28
C PHE A 14 -19.01 8.52 8.44
N ASN A 15 -17.95 9.19 8.89
CA ASN A 15 -17.34 10.34 8.22
C ASN A 15 -16.63 10.00 6.90
N GLU A 16 -16.54 8.72 6.53
CA GLU A 16 -15.96 8.29 5.26
C GLU A 16 -17.03 8.14 4.15
N THR A 17 -18.31 8.26 4.51
CA THR A 17 -19.44 8.17 3.58
C THR A 17 -19.93 9.54 3.11
N ASP A 18 -20.52 9.59 1.91
CA ASP A 18 -21.09 10.80 1.31
C ASP A 18 -22.63 10.71 1.18
N PRO A 19 -23.32 11.75 0.67
CA PRO A 19 -24.77 11.75 0.53
C PRO A 19 -25.36 10.61 -0.34
N LEU A 20 -24.54 9.87 -1.10
CA LEU A 20 -24.99 8.68 -1.83
C LEU A 20 -25.14 7.45 -0.92
N GLY A 21 -24.78 7.56 0.37
CA GLY A 21 -24.86 6.47 1.35
C GLY A 21 -23.77 5.41 1.19
N ILE A 22 -22.69 5.76 0.48
CA ILE A 22 -21.54 4.90 0.21
C ILE A 22 -20.25 5.63 0.59
N VAL A 23 -19.14 4.89 0.68
CA VAL A 23 -17.81 5.50 0.90
C VAL A 23 -17.48 6.47 -0.22
N TRP A 24 -17.15 7.71 0.15
CA TRP A 24 -16.68 8.72 -0.78
C TRP A 24 -15.40 8.24 -1.48
N HIS A 25 -15.34 8.36 -2.80
CA HIS A 25 -14.30 7.75 -3.65
C HIS A 25 -12.87 8.06 -3.20
N GLY A 26 -12.56 9.26 -2.68
CA GLY A 26 -11.20 9.59 -2.25
C GLY A 26 -10.73 8.89 -0.97
N ASN A 27 -11.63 8.34 -0.15
CA ASN A 27 -11.25 7.58 1.05
C ASN A 27 -10.59 6.23 0.74
N TYR A 28 -10.73 5.72 -0.49
CA TYR A 28 -10.10 4.46 -0.89
C TYR A 28 -8.56 4.55 -0.90
N ILE A 29 -7.99 5.75 -1.13
CA ILE A 29 -6.55 5.96 -1.01
C ILE A 29 -6.08 5.80 0.45
N THR A 30 -6.87 6.28 1.41
CA THR A 30 -6.62 6.07 2.84
C THR A 30 -6.62 4.58 3.18
N TYR A 31 -7.54 3.81 2.59
CA TYR A 31 -7.59 2.36 2.78
C TYR A 31 -6.35 1.65 2.19
N PHE A 32 -5.85 2.11 1.03
CA PHE A 32 -4.58 1.61 0.49
C PHE A 32 -3.40 1.91 1.42
N GLU A 33 -3.37 3.09 2.05
CA GLU A 33 -2.36 3.44 3.04
C GLU A 33 -2.42 2.54 4.28
N ASP A 34 -3.61 2.33 4.86
CA ASP A 34 -3.79 1.43 6.00
C ASP A 34 -3.31 0.00 5.66
N GLY A 35 -3.65 -0.48 4.47
CA GLY A 35 -3.19 -1.78 3.96
C GLY A 35 -1.67 -1.86 3.79
N ARG A 36 -1.06 -0.82 3.20
CA ARG A 36 0.38 -0.71 3.01
C ARG A 36 1.15 -0.62 4.33
N GLU A 37 0.66 0.13 5.30
CA GLU A 37 1.28 0.22 6.61
C GLU A 37 1.13 -1.10 7.39
N ALA A 38 -0.01 -1.77 7.27
CA ALA A 38 -0.19 -3.10 7.85
C ALA A 38 0.76 -4.14 7.23
N PHE A 39 0.91 -4.12 5.90
CA PHE A 39 1.91 -4.91 5.19
C PHE A 39 3.32 -4.59 5.69
N GLY A 40 3.65 -3.30 5.80
CA GLY A 40 4.96 -2.82 6.20
C GLY A 40 5.36 -3.27 7.60
N ARG A 41 4.44 -3.20 8.58
CA ARG A 41 4.67 -3.66 9.96
C ARG A 41 5.02 -5.15 10.03
N VAL A 42 4.41 -5.98 9.20
CA VAL A 42 4.67 -7.43 9.18
C VAL A 42 5.97 -7.77 8.45
N HIS A 43 6.32 -7.02 7.41
CA HIS A 43 7.49 -7.30 6.58
C HIS A 43 8.74 -6.48 6.96
N GLY A 44 8.65 -5.55 7.90
CA GLY A 44 9.76 -4.70 8.35
C GLY A 44 10.14 -3.59 7.38
N ILE A 45 9.15 -3.06 6.64
CA ILE A 45 9.29 -1.91 5.74
C ILE A 45 8.10 -0.94 5.91
N SER A 46 7.64 -0.75 7.15
CA SER A 46 6.71 0.32 7.48
C SER A 46 7.33 1.70 7.25
N TYR A 47 6.51 2.76 7.27
CA TYR A 47 7.02 4.12 7.26
C TYR A 47 8.11 4.37 8.32
N LEU A 48 7.94 3.83 9.53
CA LEU A 48 8.91 4.00 10.62
C LEU A 48 10.21 3.23 10.39
N ASP A 49 10.14 2.05 9.78
CA ASP A 49 11.34 1.28 9.40
C ASP A 49 12.15 2.05 8.35
N ILE A 50 11.48 2.59 7.33
CA ILE A 50 12.09 3.39 6.26
C ILE A 50 12.73 4.65 6.85
N LYS A 51 12.00 5.37 7.71
CA LYS A 51 12.48 6.56 8.40
C LYS A 51 13.70 6.28 9.28
N LYS A 52 13.70 5.16 10.02
CA LYS A 52 14.84 4.74 10.85
C LYS A 52 16.10 4.50 10.02
N ASN A 53 15.95 4.13 8.74
CA ASN A 53 17.06 3.96 7.80
C ASN A 53 17.48 5.27 7.10
N GLY A 54 16.88 6.41 7.44
CA GLY A 54 17.25 7.73 6.90
C GLY A 54 16.60 8.08 5.56
N PHE A 55 15.47 7.46 5.24
CA PHE A 55 14.74 7.70 3.99
C PHE A 55 13.29 8.08 4.24
N ALA A 56 12.66 8.66 3.22
CA ALA A 56 11.21 8.75 3.10
C ALA A 56 10.75 8.13 1.78
N THR A 57 9.45 7.86 1.67
CA THR A 57 8.84 7.22 0.49
C THR A 57 7.57 7.93 0.03
N PRO A 58 7.67 9.16 -0.53
CA PRO A 58 6.51 9.85 -1.07
C PRO A 58 5.87 9.06 -2.23
N ILE A 59 4.54 9.11 -2.29
CA ILE A 59 3.77 8.55 -3.42
C ILE A 59 3.87 9.51 -4.61
N VAL A 60 4.29 8.99 -5.76
CA VAL A 60 4.40 9.76 -7.03
C VAL A 60 3.35 9.35 -8.06
N LYS A 61 2.67 8.23 -7.84
CA LYS A 61 1.57 7.76 -8.67
C LYS A 61 0.59 6.95 -7.82
N SER A 62 -0.70 7.17 -8.03
CA SER A 62 -1.79 6.36 -7.50
C SER A 62 -2.83 6.09 -8.60
N SER A 63 -3.37 4.88 -8.64
CA SER A 63 -4.56 4.53 -9.44
C SER A 63 -5.60 3.85 -8.55
N CYS A 64 -6.87 4.06 -8.88
CA CYS A 64 -7.99 3.52 -8.13
C CYS A 64 -9.15 3.26 -9.10
N GLU A 65 -9.62 2.01 -9.14
CA GLU A 65 -10.78 1.59 -9.92
C GLU A 65 -11.87 1.10 -8.96
N HIS A 66 -13.01 1.78 -9.00
CA HIS A 66 -14.17 1.46 -8.17
C HIS A 66 -15.10 0.52 -8.94
N LYS A 67 -15.45 -0.63 -8.35
CA LYS A 67 -16.26 -1.69 -8.98
C LYS A 67 -17.58 -1.91 -8.26
N LEU A 68 -17.57 -1.91 -6.92
CA LEU A 68 -18.77 -1.97 -6.07
C LEU A 68 -18.63 -0.95 -4.92
N PRO A 69 -19.73 -0.49 -4.32
CA PRO A 69 -19.66 0.42 -3.17
C PRO A 69 -19.39 -0.34 -1.86
N LEU A 70 -18.74 0.36 -0.93
CA LEU A 70 -18.77 0.05 0.51
C LEU A 70 -19.76 0.99 1.20
N LYS A 71 -20.33 0.54 2.32
CA LYS A 71 -21.29 1.30 3.13
C LYS A 71 -20.78 1.47 4.56
N TYR A 72 -21.36 2.43 5.26
CA TYR A 72 -21.09 2.64 6.68
C TYR A 72 -21.25 1.34 7.48
N GLY A 73 -20.25 1.02 8.31
CA GLY A 73 -20.24 -0.15 9.17
C GLY A 73 -19.69 -1.43 8.52
N ASP A 74 -19.48 -1.46 7.21
CA ASP A 74 -18.83 -2.59 6.54
C ASP A 74 -17.45 -2.86 7.12
N ILE A 75 -17.11 -4.14 7.28
CA ILE A 75 -15.75 -4.58 7.57
C ILE A 75 -15.15 -5.04 6.23
N ALA A 76 -14.42 -4.15 5.58
CA ALA A 76 -13.77 -4.44 4.31
C ALA A 76 -12.42 -5.14 4.55
N THR A 77 -12.05 -6.02 3.62
CA THR A 77 -10.75 -6.70 3.61
C THR A 77 -9.86 -6.07 2.56
N ILE A 78 -8.63 -5.69 2.91
CA ILE A 78 -7.64 -5.12 1.99
C ILE A 78 -6.51 -6.13 1.83
N GLU A 79 -6.36 -6.65 0.62
CA GLU A 79 -5.19 -7.42 0.20
C GLU A 79 -4.16 -6.45 -0.41
N THR A 80 -3.02 -6.32 0.24
CA THR A 80 -1.90 -5.49 -0.24
C THR A 80 -0.78 -6.39 -0.74
N THR A 81 -0.29 -6.16 -1.95
CA THR A 81 0.78 -6.95 -2.57
C THR A 81 1.93 -6.03 -2.99
N PHE A 82 3.15 -6.40 -2.63
CA PHE A 82 4.35 -5.73 -3.14
C PHE A 82 4.71 -6.26 -4.53
N VAL A 83 5.04 -5.36 -5.46
CA VAL A 83 5.45 -5.69 -6.83
C VAL A 83 6.89 -5.25 -7.04
N ASP A 84 7.77 -6.23 -7.24
CA ASP A 84 9.20 -5.96 -7.40
C ASP A 84 9.51 -5.12 -8.64
N SER A 85 10.61 -4.36 -8.56
CA SER A 85 11.14 -3.54 -9.64
C SER A 85 12.65 -3.37 -9.49
N PRO A 86 13.42 -3.34 -10.59
CA PRO A 86 14.86 -3.04 -10.53
C PRO A 86 15.17 -1.58 -10.16
N ALA A 87 14.18 -0.68 -10.21
CA ALA A 87 14.36 0.72 -9.85
C ALA A 87 14.28 0.96 -8.33
N ALA A 88 14.81 2.11 -7.88
CA ALA A 88 14.72 2.59 -6.49
C ALA A 88 13.31 3.08 -6.13
N LYS A 89 12.34 2.17 -6.14
CA LYS A 89 10.93 2.45 -5.85
C LYS A 89 10.23 1.27 -5.20
N MET A 90 9.09 1.56 -4.58
CA MET A 90 8.18 0.57 -4.01
C MET A 90 6.87 0.64 -4.78
N ASN A 91 6.51 -0.46 -5.44
CA ASN A 91 5.22 -0.56 -6.11
C ASN A 91 4.31 -1.47 -5.28
N PHE A 92 3.08 -1.04 -5.05
CA PHE A 92 2.06 -1.84 -4.39
C PHE A 92 0.81 -1.93 -5.25
N THR A 93 0.17 -3.08 -5.21
CA THR A 93 -1.19 -3.28 -5.72
C THR A 93 -2.12 -3.64 -4.56
N TYR A 94 -3.38 -3.24 -4.71
CA TYR A 94 -4.40 -3.37 -3.68
C TYR A 94 -5.65 -3.99 -4.28
N LYS A 95 -6.27 -4.89 -3.52
CA LYS A 95 -7.65 -5.35 -3.75
C LYS A 95 -8.45 -5.17 -2.48
N ILE A 96 -9.60 -4.53 -2.59
CA ILE A 96 -10.53 -4.35 -1.47
C ILE A 96 -11.76 -5.20 -1.73
N PHE A 97 -12.17 -5.95 -0.71
CA PHE A 97 -13.35 -6.81 -0.74
C PHE A 97 -14.36 -6.38 0.33
N ASN A 98 -15.65 -6.46 0.00
CA ASN A 98 -16.72 -6.22 0.97
C ASN A 98 -16.87 -7.44 1.92
N PRO A 99 -17.77 -7.39 2.93
CA PRO A 99 -17.99 -8.49 3.86
C PRO A 99 -18.45 -9.81 3.20
N GLU A 100 -19.03 -9.74 2.00
CA GLU A 100 -19.46 -10.90 1.20
C GLU A 100 -18.32 -11.50 0.35
N GLY A 101 -17.11 -10.92 0.41
CA GLY A 101 -15.96 -11.34 -0.40
C GLY A 101 -15.99 -10.86 -1.85
N LYS A 102 -16.89 -9.94 -2.21
CA LYS A 102 -16.96 -9.36 -3.56
C LYS A 102 -15.92 -8.26 -3.73
N LEU A 103 -15.28 -8.21 -4.90
CA LEU A 103 -14.28 -7.20 -5.23
C LEU A 103 -14.93 -5.82 -5.39
N VAL A 104 -14.54 -4.90 -4.52
CA VAL A 104 -15.04 -3.52 -4.42
C VAL A 104 -14.16 -2.57 -5.21
N CYS A 105 -12.84 -2.70 -5.04
CA CYS A 105 -11.89 -1.76 -5.59
C CYS A 105 -10.56 -2.44 -5.89
N THR A 106 -9.91 -2.03 -6.97
CA THR A 106 -8.50 -2.33 -7.24
C THR A 106 -7.72 -1.02 -7.31
N GLY A 107 -6.48 -1.03 -6.86
CA GLY A 107 -5.63 0.14 -6.96
C GLY A 107 -4.16 -0.18 -6.98
N GLU A 108 -3.36 0.84 -7.27
CA GLU A 108 -1.91 0.76 -7.26
C GLU A 108 -1.32 2.05 -6.71
N THR A 109 -0.15 1.94 -6.07
CA THR A 109 0.66 3.09 -5.70
C THR A 109 2.12 2.86 -6.05
N VAL A 110 2.80 3.91 -6.49
CA VAL A 110 4.26 3.94 -6.67
C VAL A 110 4.84 4.95 -5.71
N GLN A 111 5.79 4.50 -4.89
CA GLN A 111 6.57 5.35 -4.01
C GLN A 111 8.03 5.35 -4.45
N VAL A 112 8.69 6.49 -4.38
CA VAL A 112 10.12 6.63 -4.64
C VAL A 112 10.85 6.87 -3.34
N PHE A 113 12.13 6.51 -3.25
CA PHE A 113 12.93 6.85 -2.08
C PHE A 113 13.45 8.28 -2.18
N THR A 114 13.34 9.04 -1.10
CA THR A 114 14.04 10.32 -0.93
C THR A 114 14.91 10.29 0.31
N ASP A 115 15.99 11.07 0.31
CA ASP A 115 16.75 11.31 1.53
C ASP A 115 16.01 12.28 2.48
N ASN A 116 16.64 12.64 3.60
CA ASN A 116 16.07 13.56 4.58
C ASN A 116 15.94 15.02 4.09
N LYS A 117 16.56 15.37 2.95
CA LYS A 117 16.42 16.67 2.28
C LYS A 117 15.33 16.66 1.21
N GLY A 118 14.73 15.51 0.94
CA GLY A 118 13.73 15.33 -0.12
C GLY A 118 14.35 15.06 -1.50
N GLU A 119 15.65 14.81 -1.58
CA GLU A 119 16.31 14.49 -2.85
C GLU A 119 16.04 13.04 -3.26
N LEU A 120 15.70 12.84 -4.53
CA LEU A 120 15.38 11.53 -5.09
C LEU A 120 16.59 10.60 -5.08
N CYS A 121 16.43 9.42 -4.47
CA CYS A 121 17.43 8.37 -4.53
C CYS A 121 17.34 7.63 -5.86
N LEU A 122 18.38 7.72 -6.68
CA LEU A 122 18.43 7.06 -8.01
C LEU A 122 18.78 5.57 -7.93
N THR A 123 19.39 5.14 -6.83
CA THR A 123 19.82 3.76 -6.59
C THR A 123 19.08 3.14 -5.43
N ILE A 124 18.88 1.81 -5.46
CA ILE A 124 18.22 1.06 -4.39
C ILE A 124 18.98 1.26 -3.07
N PRO A 125 18.34 1.78 -2.01
CA PRO A 125 18.97 1.89 -0.70
C PRO A 125 19.43 0.54 -0.16
N LYS A 126 20.58 0.50 0.54
CA LYS A 126 21.17 -0.75 1.08
C LYS A 126 20.19 -1.52 1.96
N PHE A 127 19.44 -0.84 2.82
CA PHE A 127 18.44 -1.48 3.69
C PHE A 127 17.32 -2.15 2.88
N PHE A 128 16.88 -1.51 1.78
CA PHE A 128 15.83 -2.04 0.92
C PHE A 128 16.32 -3.22 0.08
N ALA A 129 17.58 -3.18 -0.38
CA ALA A 129 18.22 -4.33 -1.02
C ALA A 129 18.32 -5.53 -0.07
N ALA A 130 18.75 -5.31 1.17
CA ALA A 130 18.79 -6.34 2.21
C ALA A 130 17.38 -6.88 2.53
N TRP A 131 16.38 -6.00 2.59
CA TRP A 131 14.99 -6.41 2.77
C TRP A 131 14.51 -7.31 1.63
N LYS A 132 14.75 -6.92 0.36
CA LYS A 132 14.38 -7.74 -0.81
C LYS A 132 14.96 -9.15 -0.74
N GLN A 133 16.24 -9.28 -0.40
CA GLN A 133 16.87 -10.60 -0.22
C GLN A 133 16.20 -11.41 0.91
N LYS A 134 15.91 -10.76 2.04
CA LYS A 134 15.23 -11.41 3.19
C LYS A 134 13.85 -11.97 2.82
N VAL A 135 13.12 -11.30 1.93
CA VAL A 135 11.78 -11.73 1.48
C VAL A 135 11.81 -12.61 0.22
N GLY A 136 12.98 -13.09 -0.19
CA GLY A 136 13.14 -14.03 -1.30
C GLY A 136 13.13 -13.38 -2.69
N ILE A 137 13.30 -12.06 -2.78
CA ILE A 137 13.51 -11.35 -4.05
C ILE A 137 15.00 -11.32 -4.33
N ASN A 138 15.44 -12.16 -5.27
CA ASN A 138 16.82 -12.18 -5.73
C ASN A 138 17.06 -11.13 -6.80
N PHE A 139 18.21 -10.48 -6.73
CA PHE A 139 18.72 -9.65 -7.82
C PHE A 139 19.37 -10.58 -8.87
N PRO A 140 19.20 -10.29 -10.17
CA PRO A 140 20.03 -10.93 -11.19
C PRO A 140 21.51 -10.59 -11.02
#